data_AF-A0A2P2P332-F1
#
_entry.id   AF-A0A2P2P332-F1
#
_cell.length_a   1.000
_cell.length_b   1.000
_cell.length_c   1.000
_cell.angle_alpha   90.00
_cell.angle_beta   90.00
_cell.angle_gamma   90.00
#
_symmetry.space_group_name_H-M   'P 1'
#
loop_
_entity.id
_entity.type
_entity.pdbx_description
1 polymer ?
#
loop_
_entity_poly.entity_id
_entity_poly.type
_entity_poly.pdbx_seq_one_letter_code
_entity_poly.pdbx_strand_id
1 'polypeptide(L)'
;MPSSRRIYNVVDDDPAPREDVFAYAEKLIEKKWPGMVKQWISSENEFPIKRSNSRSEKRVSNARMKSELKVRLLHPCYRSGLESIVDQMQKPFGYGSLGS
;
A
#
# COMPACT_ATOMS: atom_id res chain seq x y z
N MET A 1 2.03 -13.19 30.66
CA MET A 1 0.91 -12.37 30.18
C MET A 1 1.40 -10.95 29.94
N PRO A 2 1.06 -10.29 28.81
CA PRO A 2 1.48 -8.91 28.57
C PRO A 2 0.86 -7.98 29.61
N SER A 3 1.59 -6.97 30.09
CA SER A 3 1.10 -6.01 31.10
C SER A 3 0.05 -5.06 30.52
N SER A 4 -0.95 -4.66 31.30
CA SER A 4 -2.16 -3.90 30.88
C SER A 4 -1.97 -2.47 30.32
N ARG A 5 -0.73 -2.04 30.00
CA ARG A 5 -0.41 -0.70 29.47
C ARG A 5 0.70 -0.69 28.41
N ARG A 6 0.83 -1.75 27.61
CA ARG A 6 1.86 -1.82 26.54
C ARG A 6 1.38 -1.15 25.26
N ILE A 7 2.27 -0.38 24.62
CA ILE A 7 2.08 0.19 23.27
C ILE A 7 2.78 -0.73 22.27
N TYR A 8 2.13 -1.03 21.14
CA TYR A 8 2.69 -1.84 20.08
C TYR A 8 2.61 -1.09 18.75
N ASN A 9 3.72 -1.05 18.01
CA ASN A 9 3.69 -0.60 16.63
C ASN A 9 3.14 -1.74 15.77
N VAL A 10 2.15 -1.41 14.93
CA VAL A 10 1.56 -2.35 13.97
C VAL A 10 1.99 -1.90 12.58
N VAL A 11 3.14 -2.40 12.16
CA VAL A 11 3.75 -2.14 10.86
C VAL A 11 4.30 -3.45 10.30
N ASP A 12 4.51 -3.49 8.99
CA ASP A 12 5.14 -4.63 8.33
C ASP A 12 6.65 -4.71 8.66
N ASP A 13 7.37 -5.63 8.01
CA ASP A 13 8.81 -5.84 8.18
C ASP A 13 9.66 -5.03 7.20
N ASP A 14 9.04 -4.35 6.24
CA ASP A 14 9.71 -3.80 5.06
C ASP A 14 9.46 -2.28 4.95
N PRO A 15 10.14 -1.48 5.78
CA PRO A 15 10.03 -0.03 5.68
C PRO A 15 10.60 0.46 4.34
N ALA A 16 9.73 0.96 3.47
CA ALA A 16 10.07 1.46 2.15
C ALA A 16 9.75 2.95 1.98
N PRO A 17 10.50 3.67 1.12
CA PRO A 17 10.10 5.00 0.64
C PRO A 17 8.71 4.95 0.02
N ARG A 18 7.95 6.03 0.17
CA ARG A 18 6.56 6.07 -0.35
C ARG A 18 6.54 5.94 -1.87
N GLU A 19 7.53 6.52 -2.54
CA GLU A 19 7.71 6.52 -3.99
C GLU A 19 7.88 5.09 -4.51
N ASP A 20 8.62 4.25 -3.78
CA ASP A 20 8.85 2.84 -4.16
C ASP A 20 7.55 2.02 -4.07
N VAL A 21 6.75 2.27 -3.01
CA VAL A 21 5.45 1.61 -2.82
C VAL A 21 4.49 1.97 -3.96
N PHE A 22 4.42 3.26 -4.31
CA PHE A 22 3.59 3.72 -5.43
C PHE A 22 4.05 3.16 -6.78
N ALA A 23 5.35 3.25 -7.07
CA ALA A 23 5.90 2.73 -8.33
C ALA A 23 5.64 1.22 -8.49
N TYR A 24 5.63 0.46 -7.40
CA TYR A 24 5.29 -0.95 -7.45
C TYR A 24 3.78 -1.19 -7.61
N ALA A 25 2.93 -0.41 -6.93
CA ALA A 25 1.48 -0.50 -7.12
C ALA A 25 1.08 -0.21 -8.58
N GLU A 26 1.65 0.84 -9.18
CA GLU A 26 1.44 1.17 -10.60
C GLU A 26 1.85 0.01 -11.52
N LYS A 27 3.01 -0.61 -11.26
CA LYS A 27 3.46 -1.80 -12.02
C LYS A 27 2.49 -2.97 -11.91
N LEU A 28 1.96 -3.25 -10.72
CA LEU A 28 0.99 -4.33 -10.54
C LEU A 28 -0.33 -4.06 -11.26
N ILE A 29 -0.80 -2.81 -11.17
CA ILE A 29 -2.01 -2.36 -11.86
C ILE A 29 -1.84 -2.51 -13.37
N GLU A 30 -0.76 -1.98 -13.95
CA GLU A 30 -0.54 -2.02 -15.40
C GLU A 30 -0.29 -3.45 -15.90
N LYS A 31 0.29 -4.31 -15.06
CA LYS A 31 0.44 -5.74 -15.34
C LYS A 31 -0.92 -6.45 -15.43
N LYS A 32 -1.86 -6.16 -14.53
CA LYS A 32 -3.18 -6.82 -14.48
C LYS A 32 -4.21 -6.17 -15.40
N TRP A 33 -4.17 -4.85 -15.56
CA TRP A 33 -5.04 -4.05 -16.41
C TRP A 33 -4.21 -3.06 -17.24
N PRO A 34 -3.64 -3.51 -18.39
CA PRO A 34 -2.83 -2.67 -19.26
C PRO A 34 -3.59 -1.41 -19.73
N GLY A 35 -2.90 -0.26 -19.74
CA GLY A 35 -3.40 1.04 -20.15
C GLY A 35 -4.15 1.83 -19.08
N MET A 36 -4.44 1.22 -17.93
CA MET A 36 -5.32 1.82 -16.93
C MET A 36 -4.68 3.00 -16.19
N VAL A 37 -3.38 2.95 -15.92
CA VAL A 37 -2.67 4.06 -15.27
C VAL A 37 -2.70 5.31 -16.18
N LYS A 38 -2.48 5.13 -17.49
CA LYS A 38 -2.53 6.22 -18.48
C LYS A 38 -3.92 6.83 -18.61
N GLN A 39 -4.97 6.01 -18.58
CA GLN A 39 -6.36 6.48 -18.63
C GLN A 39 -6.67 7.36 -17.42
N TRP A 40 -6.28 6.94 -16.21
CA TRP A 40 -6.57 7.68 -14.99
C TRP A 40 -5.79 9.02 -14.90
N ILE A 41 -4.50 9.03 -15.27
CA ILE A 41 -3.68 10.25 -15.36
C ILE A 41 -4.24 11.26 -16.38
N SER A 42 -4.84 10.77 -17.47
CA SER A 42 -5.40 11.64 -18.51
C SER A 42 -6.78 12.21 -18.14
N SER A 43 -7.53 11.53 -17.27
CA SER A 43 -8.90 11.92 -16.88
C SER A 43 -8.97 12.88 -15.70
N GLU A 44 -7.96 12.93 -14.83
CA GLU A 44 -7.92 13.82 -13.68
C GLU A 44 -6.79 14.83 -13.81
N ASN A 45 -7.14 16.12 -13.89
CA ASN A 45 -6.18 17.23 -13.77
C ASN A 45 -5.42 17.11 -12.44
N GLU A 46 -4.14 16.74 -12.57
CA GLU A 46 -3.12 16.79 -11.54
C GLU A 46 -3.40 15.97 -10.28
N PHE A 47 -2.78 14.79 -10.21
CA PHE A 47 -2.46 14.18 -8.93
C PHE A 47 -1.71 15.18 -8.05
N PRO A 48 -2.24 15.58 -6.88
CA PRO A 48 -1.54 16.45 -5.96
C PRO A 48 -0.48 15.69 -5.16
N ILE A 49 0.23 14.73 -5.77
CA ILE A 49 1.36 14.03 -5.12
C ILE A 49 2.55 14.99 -4.97
N LYS A 50 2.65 16.02 -5.81
CA LYS A 50 3.63 17.09 -5.64
C LYS A 50 3.14 18.12 -4.63
N ARG A 51 3.61 18.00 -3.38
CA ARG A 51 3.94 19.08 -2.41
C ARG A 51 3.66 18.75 -0.94
N SER A 52 3.62 17.48 -0.54
CA SER A 52 3.82 17.21 0.89
C SER A 52 5.32 17.23 1.18
N ASN A 53 5.80 18.32 1.77
CA ASN A 53 7.14 18.41 2.37
C ASN A 53 7.45 17.09 3.07
N SER A 54 8.59 16.48 2.73
CA SER A 54 9.18 15.24 3.24
C SER A 54 9.33 15.25 4.78
N ARG A 55 8.21 15.31 5.49
CA ARG A 55 8.12 15.38 6.95
C ARG A 55 8.45 14.00 7.49
N SER A 56 9.77 13.72 7.51
CA SER A 56 10.45 12.57 8.08
C SER A 56 9.86 11.20 7.72
N GLU A 57 10.46 10.52 6.75
CA GLU A 57 10.35 9.06 6.70
C GLU A 57 10.92 8.49 8.01
N LYS A 58 10.16 7.64 8.69
CA LYS A 58 10.57 7.01 9.94
C LYS A 58 10.55 5.50 9.77
N ARG A 59 11.61 4.84 10.20
CA ARG A 59 11.67 3.39 10.34
C ARG A 59 11.20 3.02 11.75
N VAL A 60 10.22 2.12 11.84
CA VAL A 60 9.56 1.76 13.09
C VAL A 60 9.66 0.24 13.28
N SER A 61 10.09 -0.20 14.47
CA SER A 61 10.19 -1.64 14.77
C SER A 61 8.86 -2.22 15.22
N ASN A 62 8.50 -3.39 14.70
CA ASN A 62 7.37 -4.23 15.12
C ASN A 62 7.78 -5.39 16.05
N ALA A 63 9.04 -5.43 16.50
CA ALA A 63 9.59 -6.58 17.24
C ALA A 63 8.75 -6.93 18.49
N ARG A 64 8.16 -5.93 19.15
CA ARG A 64 7.32 -6.11 20.35
C ARG A 64 6.03 -6.88 20.08
N MET A 65 5.31 -6.57 18.99
CA MET A 65 4.08 -7.32 18.67
C MET A 65 4.40 -8.77 18.30
N LYS A 66 5.56 -9.02 17.68
CA LYS A 66 6.01 -10.37 17.34
C LYS A 66 6.46 -11.16 18.57
N SER A 67 7.23 -10.55 19.47
CA SER A 67 7.82 -11.26 20.61
C SER A 67 6.81 -11.50 21.73
N GLU A 68 5.97 -10.51 22.06
CA GLU A 68 5.02 -10.58 23.18
C GLU A 68 3.65 -11.12 22.76
N LEU A 69 3.12 -10.67 21.62
CA LEU A 69 1.79 -11.09 21.14
C LEU A 69 1.85 -12.28 20.17
N LYS A 70 3.07 -12.73 19.79
CA LYS A 70 3.30 -13.86 18.86
C LYS A 70 2.64 -13.68 17.49
N VAL A 71 2.42 -12.43 17.07
CA VAL A 71 1.84 -12.14 15.75
C VAL A 71 2.76 -12.61 14.64
N ARG A 72 2.18 -13.30 13.66
CA ARG A 72 2.81 -13.61 12.36
C ARG A 72 2.05 -12.85 11.28
N LEU A 73 2.75 -12.03 10.53
CA LEU A 73 2.14 -11.22 9.47
C LEU A 73 1.86 -12.11 8.25
N LEU A 74 0.66 -12.02 7.70
CA LEU A 74 0.32 -12.64 6.42
C LEU A 74 1.03 -11.95 5.26
N HIS A 75 1.20 -10.64 5.37
CA HIS A 75 1.89 -9.79 4.40
C HIS A 75 3.02 -9.04 5.11
N PRO A 76 4.24 -9.61 5.20
CA PRO A 76 5.36 -9.01 5.92
C PRO A 76 5.99 -7.85 5.15
N CYS A 77 5.62 -7.62 3.89
CA CYS A 77 6.08 -6.47 3.11
C CYS A 77 4.96 -5.90 2.26
N TYR A 78 5.08 -4.62 1.93
CA TYR A 78 4.15 -3.92 1.03
C TYR A 78 3.94 -4.67 -0.29
N ARG A 79 4.97 -5.34 -0.81
CA ARG A 79 4.87 -6.09 -2.08
C ARG A 79 3.84 -7.21 -1.99
N SER A 80 3.99 -8.08 -0.98
CA SER A 80 3.09 -9.21 -0.75
C SER A 80 1.65 -8.77 -0.44
N GLY A 81 1.49 -7.63 0.24
CA GLY A 81 0.17 -7.07 0.53
C GLY A 81 -0.50 -6.53 -0.72
N LEU A 82 0.22 -5.74 -1.52
CA LEU A 82 -0.32 -5.17 -2.75
C LEU A 82 -0.62 -6.24 -3.81
N GLU A 83 0.22 -7.27 -3.95
CA GLU A 83 -0.08 -8.42 -4.82
C GLU A 83 -1.38 -9.10 -4.40
N SER A 84 -1.55 -9.42 -3.11
CA SER A 84 -2.77 -10.04 -2.58
C SER A 84 -4.02 -9.19 -2.83
N ILE A 85 -3.92 -7.87 -2.64
CA ILE A 85 -5.00 -6.92 -2.93
C ILE A 85 -5.35 -6.94 -4.42
N VAL A 86 -4.34 -6.80 -5.28
CA VAL A 86 -4.53 -6.77 -6.74
C VAL A 86 -5.13 -8.07 -7.22
N ASP A 87 -4.70 -9.22 -6.71
CA ASP A 87 -5.22 -10.55 -7.08
C ASP A 87 -6.71 -10.69 -6.78
N GLN A 88 -7.16 -10.17 -5.62
CA GLN A 88 -8.56 -10.24 -5.19
C GLN A 88 -9.46 -9.18 -5.85
N MET A 89 -8.88 -8.13 -6.44
CA MET A 89 -9.63 -7.14 -7.21
C MET A 89 -10.11 -7.72 -8.56
N GLN A 90 -11.42 -7.65 -8.83
CA GLN A 90 -12.01 -8.12 -10.10
C GLN A 90 -11.93 -7.06 -11.21
N LYS A 91 -12.21 -5.79 -10.90
CA LYS A 91 -11.90 -4.58 -11.70
C LYS A 91 -11.79 -3.39 -10.73
N PRO A 92 -10.66 -2.67 -10.67
CA PRO A 92 -10.41 -1.67 -9.63
C PRO A 92 -11.22 -0.38 -9.85
N PHE A 93 -11.66 -0.11 -11.08
CA PHE A 93 -12.48 1.04 -11.41
C PHE A 93 -13.61 0.60 -12.35
N GLY A 94 -14.82 0.49 -11.80
CA GLY A 94 -16.01 0.46 -12.63
C GLY A 94 -16.15 1.83 -13.27
N TYR A 95 -15.91 1.95 -14.58
CA TYR A 95 -16.49 3.06 -15.31
C TYR A 95 -17.99 2.97 -15.09
N GLY A 96 -18.54 3.88 -14.29
CA GLY A 96 -19.97 4.15 -14.36
C GLY A 96 -20.29 4.33 -15.83
N SER A 97 -21.31 3.61 -16.29
CA SER A 97 -22.03 3.82 -17.54
C SER A 97 -21.92 5.28 -18.02
N LEU A 98 -20.94 5.58 -18.85
CA LEU A 98 -21.00 6.70 -19.78
C LEU A 98 -21.61 6.07 -21.03
N GLY A 99 -22.87 6.41 -21.24
CA GLY A 99 -23.81 5.57 -21.97
C GLY A 99 -23.50 5.40 -23.44
N SER A 100 -23.92 4.24 -23.94
CA SER A 100 -24.71 4.06 -25.17
C SER A 100 -25.23 2.63 -25.18
#